data_AF-S6BB16-F1
#
_entry.id   AF-S6BB16-F1
#
_cell.length_a   1.000
_cell.length_b   1.000
_cell.length_c   1.000
_cell.angle_alpha   90.00
_cell.angle_beta   90.00
_cell.angle_gamma   90.00
#
_symmetry.space_group_name_H-M   'P 1'
#
loop_
_entity.id
_entity.type
_entity.pdbx_description
1 polymer ?
#
loop_
_entity_poly.entity_id
_entity_poly.type
_entity_poly.pdbx_seq_one_letter_code
_entity_poly.pdbx_strand_id
1 'polypeptide(L)'
;MRQGIGVYFDQDLLLPLVNEDRDYTMGVGIEFFQEDEGFYPFEYPLKLVARFLGIHEAERRVRRSYLLGSVNYTPDDLSASAPLVGERPYASVLYLANKRVLADRQKAVGVEVQVGLLGTYLAREIQRKLHRAWRGATGSDQPVTPRGWSNQVSAGGEPTLRLRLARSDLLAENPGHWDLASSADISLGYQTNASLGLAARGGVIASPFWSLPYDPINRGHFVPAFGGDEAYFWVAVRGRVVGYDALLQGQFGDSVLTYDASRIRRLVLDAGSGVTGSWGGWQLTVSANLKTSELDTGAADRTHWWGGLYLVTRF
;
A
#
# COMPACT_ATOMS: atom_id res chain seq x y z
N MET A 1 -9.13 13.63 -22.99
CA MET A 1 -8.65 12.42 -22.27
C MET A 1 -9.16 12.52 -20.85
N ARG A 2 -9.44 11.40 -20.17
CA ARG A 2 -9.83 11.42 -18.75
C ARG A 2 -8.58 11.22 -17.90
N GLN A 3 -8.33 12.12 -16.96
CA GLN A 3 -7.14 12.13 -16.12
C GLN A 3 -7.50 12.38 -14.65
N GLY A 4 -6.60 12.05 -13.74
CA GLY A 4 -6.82 12.32 -12.33
C GLY A 4 -5.57 12.18 -11.48
N ILE A 5 -5.69 12.71 -10.26
CA ILE A 5 -4.64 12.72 -9.25
C ILE A 5 -5.23 12.13 -7.97
N GLY A 6 -4.62 11.07 -7.46
CA GLY A 6 -4.85 10.53 -6.12
C GLY A 6 -3.75 11.00 -5.16
N VAL A 7 -4.14 11.38 -3.95
CA VAL A 7 -3.26 11.63 -2.82
C VAL A 7 -3.69 10.68 -1.71
N TYR A 8 -2.74 9.88 -1.23
CA TYR A 8 -2.95 8.85 -0.24
C TYR A 8 -2.11 9.13 1.01
N PHE A 9 -2.73 9.02 2.17
CA PHE A 9 -2.08 9.22 3.45
C PHE A 9 -2.51 8.15 4.44
N ASP A 10 -1.57 7.31 4.86
CA ASP A 10 -1.76 6.32 5.92
C ASP A 10 -1.02 6.78 7.17
N GLN A 11 -1.68 6.69 8.33
CA GLN A 11 -1.10 6.98 9.65
C GLN A 11 -1.83 6.21 10.75
N ASP A 12 -1.10 5.79 11.77
CA ASP A 12 -1.67 5.27 13.01
C ASP A 12 -2.46 6.35 13.78
N LEU A 13 -1.99 7.61 13.71
CA LEU A 13 -2.63 8.79 14.31
C LEU A 13 -4.08 9.05 13.83
N LEU A 14 -4.47 8.51 12.67
CA LEU A 14 -5.85 8.60 12.17
C LEU A 14 -6.82 7.67 12.94
N LEU A 15 -6.31 6.72 13.72
CA LEU A 15 -7.09 5.85 14.62
C LEU A 15 -6.67 6.10 16.09
N PRO A 16 -6.98 7.27 16.69
CA PRO A 16 -6.43 7.69 17.98
C PRO A 16 -6.79 6.76 19.17
N LEU A 17 -7.77 5.87 19.02
CA LEU A 17 -8.15 4.86 20.02
C LEU A 17 -7.27 3.59 20.01
N VAL A 18 -6.49 3.38 18.94
CA VAL A 18 -5.58 2.23 18.74
C VAL A 18 -4.24 2.67 18.14
N ASN A 19 -3.87 3.95 18.30
CA ASN A 19 -2.64 4.51 17.78
C ASN A 19 -1.44 4.10 18.65
N GLU A 20 -0.45 3.45 18.04
CA GLU A 20 0.72 2.92 18.74
C GLU A 20 2.08 3.37 18.13
N ASP A 21 2.09 4.19 17.06
CA ASP A 21 3.28 4.79 16.42
C ASP A 21 4.41 3.78 16.10
N ARG A 22 4.01 2.59 15.63
CA ARG A 22 4.87 1.40 15.50
C ARG A 22 4.51 0.55 14.31
N ASP A 23 5.36 -0.42 13.98
CA ASP A 23 5.16 -1.32 12.85
C ASP A 23 4.93 -0.59 11.52
N TYR A 24 3.70 -0.40 11.01
CA TYR A 24 3.46 0.40 9.80
C TYR A 24 3.03 1.84 10.15
N THR A 25 4.02 2.68 10.43
CA THR A 25 3.84 4.01 11.01
C THR A 25 3.22 5.03 10.04
N MET A 26 3.67 5.02 8.78
CA MET A 26 3.31 6.06 7.81
C MET A 26 3.43 5.60 6.35
N GLY A 27 2.37 5.87 5.59
CA GLY A 27 2.36 5.84 4.13
C GLY A 27 2.03 7.21 3.53
N VAL A 28 2.74 7.60 2.47
CA VAL A 28 2.38 8.77 1.63
C VAL A 28 2.44 8.35 0.17
N GLY A 29 1.42 8.69 -0.61
CA GLY A 29 1.37 8.38 -2.04
C GLY A 29 0.78 9.53 -2.86
N ILE A 30 1.35 9.79 -4.03
CA ILE A 30 0.72 10.63 -5.06
C ILE A 30 0.65 9.82 -6.35
N GLU A 31 -0.56 9.59 -6.86
CA GLU A 31 -0.82 8.80 -8.05
C GLU A 31 -1.43 9.63 -9.18
N PHE A 32 -0.80 9.61 -10.35
CA PHE A 32 -1.32 10.19 -11.58
C PHE A 32 -1.89 9.05 -12.43
N PHE A 33 -3.15 9.12 -12.80
CA PHE A 33 -3.84 8.08 -13.56
C PHE A 33 -4.65 8.65 -14.71
N GLN A 34 -4.81 7.85 -15.77
CA GLN A 34 -5.48 8.29 -17.00
C GLN A 34 -6.00 7.10 -17.82
N GLU A 35 -7.03 7.35 -18.63
CA GLU A 35 -7.53 6.38 -19.62
C GLU A 35 -6.82 6.56 -20.98
N ASP A 36 -6.50 5.42 -21.60
CA ASP A 36 -6.05 5.22 -22.99
C ASP A 36 -4.67 5.78 -23.42
N GLU A 37 -4.32 7.05 -23.18
CA GLU A 37 -3.08 7.69 -23.66
C GLU A 37 -2.19 8.27 -22.54
N GLY A 38 -0.93 8.64 -22.81
CA GLY A 38 -0.01 9.27 -21.84
C GLY A 38 1.46 8.80 -21.91
N PHE A 39 2.33 9.32 -21.04
CA PHE A 39 3.76 8.97 -21.01
C PHE A 39 4.03 7.68 -20.20
N TYR A 40 4.53 6.70 -20.95
CA TYR A 40 4.84 5.29 -20.68
C TYR A 40 6.23 4.82 -20.14
N PRO A 41 6.96 5.42 -19.17
CA PRO A 41 8.30 4.98 -18.72
C PRO A 41 8.62 3.47 -18.74
N PHE A 42 7.82 2.62 -18.06
CA PHE A 42 8.00 1.16 -18.10
C PHE A 42 6.96 0.44 -18.97
N GLU A 43 6.32 1.10 -19.95
CA GLU A 43 5.26 0.49 -20.77
C GLU A 43 5.73 -0.72 -21.57
N TYR A 44 6.90 -0.60 -22.21
CA TYR A 44 7.41 -1.64 -23.09
C TYR A 44 7.71 -2.95 -22.32
N PRO A 45 8.47 -2.94 -21.20
CA PRO A 45 8.62 -4.15 -20.39
C PRO A 45 7.30 -4.63 -19.79
N LEU A 46 6.40 -3.75 -19.34
CA LEU A 46 5.06 -4.15 -18.87
C LEU A 46 4.23 -4.84 -19.97
N LYS A 47 4.29 -4.36 -21.22
CA LYS A 47 3.64 -4.99 -22.38
C LYS A 47 4.27 -6.33 -22.77
N LEU A 48 5.57 -6.53 -22.52
CA LEU A 48 6.22 -7.84 -22.69
C LEU A 48 5.77 -8.84 -21.62
N VAL A 49 5.82 -8.44 -20.34
CA VAL A 49 5.34 -9.26 -19.22
C VAL A 49 3.85 -9.61 -19.39
N ALA A 50 3.00 -8.64 -19.75
CA ALA A 50 1.58 -8.88 -19.99
C ALA A 50 1.34 -9.91 -21.12
N ARG A 51 2.05 -9.79 -22.26
CA ARG A 51 1.94 -10.74 -23.37
C ARG A 51 2.45 -12.13 -23.00
N PHE A 52 3.57 -12.24 -22.29
CA PHE A 52 4.10 -13.50 -21.78
C PHE A 52 3.10 -14.23 -20.87
N LEU A 53 2.33 -13.48 -20.08
CA LEU A 53 1.29 -13.99 -19.19
C LEU A 53 -0.08 -14.20 -19.87
N GLY A 54 -0.15 -14.10 -21.20
CA GLY A 54 -1.39 -14.29 -21.96
C GLY A 54 -2.44 -13.18 -21.74
N ILE A 55 -2.04 -12.02 -21.23
CA ILE A 55 -2.92 -10.86 -20.98
C ILE A 55 -3.08 -10.10 -22.31
N HIS A 56 -4.06 -10.51 -23.11
CA HIS A 56 -4.36 -9.95 -24.42
C HIS A 56 -5.29 -8.73 -24.32
N GLU A 57 -5.09 -7.76 -25.22
CA GLU A 57 -5.77 -6.45 -25.23
C GLU A 57 -7.15 -6.46 -25.93
N ALA A 58 -7.67 -7.64 -26.29
CA ALA A 58 -8.97 -7.76 -26.95
C ALA A 58 -10.10 -7.20 -26.07
N GLU A 59 -10.77 -6.15 -26.57
CA GLU A 59 -11.98 -5.50 -26.03
C GLU A 59 -11.90 -4.86 -24.63
N ARG A 60 -10.76 -4.96 -23.92
CA ARG A 60 -10.60 -4.40 -22.57
C ARG A 60 -10.04 -2.98 -22.59
N ARG A 61 -10.65 -2.08 -21.79
CA ARG A 61 -10.08 -0.73 -21.57
C ARG A 61 -8.81 -0.82 -20.76
N VAL A 62 -7.77 -0.15 -21.25
CA VAL A 62 -6.43 -0.15 -20.64
C VAL A 62 -6.30 1.09 -19.75
N ARG A 63 -6.21 0.85 -18.44
CA ARG A 63 -5.94 1.88 -17.44
C ARG A 63 -4.50 1.80 -16.99
N ARG A 64 -3.91 2.95 -16.70
CA ARG A 64 -2.51 3.06 -16.34
C ARG A 64 -2.31 4.17 -15.33
N SER A 65 -1.29 4.04 -14.48
CA SER A 65 -0.95 5.06 -13.50
C SER A 65 0.52 5.05 -13.09
N TYR A 66 0.93 6.17 -12.50
CA TYR A 66 2.21 6.39 -11.82
C TYR A 66 1.94 6.74 -10.37
N LEU A 67 2.42 5.93 -9.43
CA LEU A 67 2.36 6.25 -8.00
C LEU A 67 3.78 6.49 -7.48
N LEU A 68 4.08 7.73 -7.08
CA LEU A 68 5.24 8.02 -6.22
C LEU A 68 4.79 7.76 -4.79
N GLY A 69 5.30 6.69 -4.18
CA GLY A 69 4.93 6.24 -2.84
C GLY A 69 6.11 6.16 -1.89
N SER A 70 5.84 6.35 -0.60
CA SER A 70 6.75 6.08 0.49
C SER A 70 6.02 5.32 1.59
N VAL A 71 6.62 4.22 2.05
CA VAL A 71 6.16 3.44 3.20
C VAL A 71 7.27 3.39 4.24
N ASN A 72 6.89 3.54 5.51
CA ASN A 72 7.82 3.75 6.62
C ASN A 72 7.37 2.89 7.80
N TYR A 73 8.37 2.28 8.45
CA TYR A 73 8.17 1.30 9.50
C TYR A 73 9.11 1.58 10.67
N THR A 74 8.64 1.33 11.89
CA THR A 74 9.39 1.59 13.13
C THR A 74 9.22 0.48 14.18
N PRO A 75 10.17 0.35 15.13
CA PRO A 75 9.92 -0.31 16.42
C PRO A 75 8.87 0.45 17.25
N ASP A 76 8.53 -0.13 18.40
CA ASP A 76 7.66 0.43 19.44
C ASP A 76 8.35 1.60 20.16
N ASP A 77 9.56 1.36 20.71
CA ASP A 77 10.32 2.41 21.37
C ASP A 77 11.11 3.26 20.35
N LEU A 78 10.47 4.33 19.89
CA LEU A 78 11.10 5.34 19.05
C LEU A 78 12.25 6.09 19.74
N SER A 79 12.32 6.09 21.08
CA SER A 79 13.36 6.80 21.84
C SER A 79 14.70 6.06 21.85
N ALA A 80 14.70 4.76 21.57
CA ALA A 80 15.89 3.94 21.40
C ALA A 80 16.74 4.43 20.22
N SER A 81 18.04 4.59 20.47
CA SER A 81 19.04 4.89 19.43
C SER A 81 19.67 3.62 18.84
N ALA A 82 19.72 2.51 19.59
CA ALA A 82 20.20 1.21 19.13
C ALA A 82 19.02 0.36 18.60
N PRO A 83 19.26 -0.63 17.73
CA PRO A 83 18.24 -1.60 17.32
C PRO A 83 17.74 -2.43 18.51
N LEU A 84 16.45 -2.77 18.47
CA LEU A 84 15.77 -3.55 19.51
C LEU A 84 15.50 -4.97 19.00
N VAL A 85 16.24 -5.95 19.53
CA VAL A 85 16.10 -7.37 19.15
C VAL A 85 14.76 -7.89 19.67
N GLY A 86 13.97 -8.51 18.80
CA GLY A 86 12.59 -8.92 19.10
C GLY A 86 11.55 -7.83 18.77
N GLU A 87 11.96 -6.70 18.22
CA GLU A 87 11.09 -5.68 17.63
C GLU A 87 11.38 -5.51 16.13
N ARG A 88 10.47 -4.82 15.42
CA ARG A 88 10.68 -4.49 14.02
C ARG A 88 11.86 -3.51 13.87
N PRO A 89 12.81 -3.71 12.93
CA PRO A 89 13.78 -2.68 12.62
C PRO A 89 13.08 -1.45 12.02
N TYR A 90 13.71 -0.28 12.15
CA TYR A 90 13.36 0.85 11.28
C TYR A 90 13.53 0.41 9.82
N ALA A 91 12.58 0.73 8.95
CA ALA A 91 12.71 0.47 7.52
C ALA A 91 11.90 1.49 6.71
N SER A 92 12.39 1.83 5.52
CA SER A 92 11.67 2.72 4.60
C SER A 92 11.91 2.33 3.16
N VAL A 93 10.87 2.45 2.33
CA VAL A 93 11.01 2.37 0.86
C VAL A 93 10.37 3.61 0.26
N LEU A 94 11.11 4.30 -0.59
CA LEU A 94 10.62 5.32 -1.52
C LEU A 94 10.60 4.69 -2.92
N TYR A 95 9.46 4.68 -3.60
CA TYR A 95 9.30 3.99 -4.89
C TYR A 95 8.48 4.79 -5.90
N LEU A 96 8.79 4.59 -7.19
CA LEU A 96 7.92 4.92 -8.31
C LEU A 96 7.30 3.61 -8.84
N ALA A 97 6.00 3.46 -8.67
CA ALA A 97 5.22 2.37 -9.24
C ALA A 97 4.62 2.78 -10.60
N ASN A 98 4.73 1.90 -11.59
CA ASN A 98 4.03 1.97 -12.87
C ASN A 98 2.99 0.85 -12.88
N LYS A 99 1.72 1.18 -13.10
CA LYS A 99 0.65 0.18 -13.19
C LYS A 99 0.08 0.11 -14.61
N ARG A 100 -0.18 -1.11 -15.10
CA ARG A 100 -0.95 -1.40 -16.31
C ARG A 100 -2.08 -2.34 -15.94
N VAL A 101 -3.32 -1.92 -16.12
CA VAL A 101 -4.52 -2.67 -15.76
C VAL A 101 -5.42 -2.82 -16.99
N LEU A 102 -5.73 -4.06 -17.32
CA LEU A 102 -6.79 -4.40 -18.28
C LEU A 102 -8.02 -4.81 -17.47
N ALA A 103 -9.13 -4.12 -17.66
CA ALA A 103 -10.34 -4.42 -16.90
C ALA A 103 -11.61 -4.28 -17.74
N ASP A 104 -12.53 -5.20 -17.49
CA ASP A 104 -13.91 -5.21 -17.98
C ASP A 104 -14.89 -5.13 -16.80
N ARG A 105 -16.14 -5.58 -17.00
CA ARG A 105 -17.20 -5.53 -15.98
C ARG A 105 -17.14 -6.68 -14.97
N GLN A 106 -16.50 -7.79 -15.31
CA GLN A 106 -16.42 -9.02 -14.51
C GLN A 106 -15.01 -9.29 -13.99
N LYS A 107 -13.97 -8.76 -14.65
CA LYS A 107 -12.58 -9.08 -14.37
C LYS A 107 -11.64 -7.89 -14.53
N ALA A 108 -10.64 -7.81 -13.65
CA ALA A 108 -9.46 -6.97 -13.80
C ALA A 108 -8.17 -7.80 -13.70
N VAL A 109 -7.18 -7.47 -14.51
CA VAL A 109 -5.81 -7.99 -14.42
C VAL A 109 -4.83 -6.83 -14.48
N GLY A 110 -3.90 -6.80 -13.53
CA GLY A 110 -2.93 -5.73 -13.35
C GLY A 110 -1.50 -6.26 -13.33
N VAL A 111 -0.59 -5.52 -13.94
CA VAL A 111 0.86 -5.66 -13.78
C VAL A 111 1.38 -4.34 -13.21
N GLU A 112 2.08 -4.40 -12.09
CA GLU A 112 2.74 -3.28 -11.44
C GLU A 112 4.25 -3.53 -11.38
N VAL A 113 5.05 -2.54 -11.79
CA VAL A 113 6.50 -2.52 -11.53
C VAL A 113 6.80 -1.34 -10.64
N GLN A 114 7.42 -1.60 -9.49
CA GLN A 114 7.99 -0.60 -8.60
C GLN A 114 9.50 -0.57 -8.75
N VAL A 115 10.07 0.62 -8.91
CA VAL A 115 11.52 0.88 -8.81
C VAL A 115 11.71 1.91 -7.72
N GLY A 116 12.63 1.67 -6.79
CA GLY A 116 12.75 2.50 -5.60
C GLY A 116 14.10 2.44 -4.91
N LEU A 117 14.14 3.04 -3.73
CA LEU A 117 15.27 3.04 -2.80
C LEU A 117 14.80 2.56 -1.43
N LEU A 118 15.43 1.49 -0.94
CA LEU A 118 15.26 0.95 0.42
C LEU A 118 16.26 1.64 1.36
N GLY A 119 15.84 2.07 2.54
CA GLY A 119 16.74 2.53 3.61
C GLY A 119 17.19 4.01 3.53
N THR A 120 16.48 4.87 2.80
CA THR A 120 16.83 6.29 2.68
C THR A 120 16.53 7.10 3.94
N TYR A 121 17.25 8.21 4.16
CA TYR A 121 16.98 9.11 5.29
C TYR A 121 15.80 10.08 5.07
N LEU A 122 15.09 10.01 3.92
CA LEU A 122 13.94 10.88 3.67
C LEU A 122 12.81 10.62 4.69
N ALA A 123 12.57 9.34 5.00
CA ALA A 123 11.61 8.89 6.02
C ALA A 123 11.83 9.57 7.37
N ARG A 124 13.09 9.55 7.86
CA ARG A 124 13.54 10.20 9.09
C ARG A 124 13.19 11.69 9.11
N GLU A 125 13.44 12.40 8.01
CA GLU A 125 13.19 13.85 7.95
C GLU A 125 11.69 14.18 7.88
N ILE A 126 10.89 13.37 7.18
CA ILE A 126 9.43 13.55 7.12
C ILE A 126 8.81 13.26 8.50
N GLN A 127 9.10 12.09 9.10
CA GLN A 127 8.55 11.71 10.41
C GLN A 127 8.95 12.74 11.48
N ARG A 128 10.22 13.16 11.54
CA ARG A 128 10.67 14.19 12.50
C ARG A 128 10.02 15.56 12.26
N LYS A 129 9.70 15.93 11.01
CA LYS A 129 8.94 17.17 10.71
C LYS A 129 7.50 17.06 11.20
N LEU A 130 6.81 15.96 10.91
CA LEU A 130 5.44 15.71 11.36
C LEU A 130 5.34 15.68 12.89
N HIS A 131 6.23 14.94 13.57
CA HIS A 131 6.24 14.86 15.04
C HIS A 131 6.47 16.24 15.66
N ARG A 132 7.39 17.06 15.12
CA ARG A 132 7.58 18.45 15.59
C ARG A 132 6.36 19.34 15.35
N ALA A 133 5.73 19.23 14.17
CA ALA A 133 4.55 20.02 13.83
C ALA A 133 3.36 19.66 14.73
N TRP A 134 3.12 18.37 14.97
CA TRP A 134 2.07 17.89 15.87
C TRP A 134 2.27 18.38 17.30
N ARG A 135 3.48 18.21 17.87
CA ARG A 135 3.81 18.72 19.21
C ARG A 135 3.62 20.23 19.31
N GLY A 136 4.06 20.99 18.30
CA GLY A 136 3.86 22.44 18.23
C GLY A 136 2.38 22.87 18.14
N ALA A 137 1.53 22.09 17.45
CA ALA A 137 0.11 22.37 17.32
C ALA A 137 -0.73 21.95 18.54
N THR A 138 -0.30 20.93 19.28
CA THR A 138 -1.04 20.34 20.40
C THR A 138 -0.52 20.72 21.78
N GLY A 139 0.70 21.24 21.89
CA GLY A 139 1.39 21.43 23.17
C GLY A 139 1.82 20.12 23.84
N SER A 140 1.75 18.99 23.12
CA SER A 140 2.11 17.66 23.62
C SER A 140 3.60 17.37 23.50
N ASP A 141 4.15 16.56 24.41
CA ASP A 141 5.49 15.95 24.26
C ASP A 141 5.47 14.70 23.34
N GLN A 142 4.29 14.20 23.00
CA GLN A 142 4.06 13.06 22.11
C GLN A 142 3.58 13.51 20.70
N PRO A 143 3.94 12.78 19.62
CA PRO A 143 4.84 11.62 19.62
C PRO A 143 6.31 12.04 19.83
N VAL A 144 7.14 11.16 20.43
CA VAL A 144 8.56 11.44 20.71
C VAL A 144 9.39 11.65 19.44
N THR A 145 10.64 12.10 19.57
CA THR A 145 11.54 12.22 18.40
C THR A 145 12.25 10.89 18.13
N PRO A 146 12.06 10.26 16.95
CA PRO A 146 12.64 8.95 16.65
C PRO A 146 14.17 9.02 16.53
N ARG A 147 14.87 8.15 17.25
CA ARG A 147 16.34 8.17 17.36
C ARG A 147 17.04 7.06 16.56
N GLY A 148 16.41 5.91 16.35
CA GLY A 148 17.04 4.72 15.75
C GLY A 148 17.21 4.70 14.23
N TRP A 149 16.71 5.71 13.48
CA TRP A 149 16.76 5.76 12.00
C TRP A 149 18.14 5.59 11.34
N SER A 150 19.25 5.78 12.07
CA SER A 150 20.61 5.48 11.58
C SER A 150 20.89 3.98 11.39
N ASN A 151 20.10 3.12 12.04
CA ASN A 151 20.22 1.67 11.98
C ASN A 151 19.04 1.02 11.24
N GLN A 152 18.36 1.78 10.37
CA GLN A 152 17.31 1.22 9.54
C GLN A 152 17.86 0.16 8.59
N VAL A 153 17.00 -0.73 8.11
CA VAL A 153 17.37 -1.68 7.05
C VAL A 153 17.91 -0.91 5.84
N SER A 154 19.09 -1.32 5.36
CA SER A 154 19.83 -0.72 4.26
C SER A 154 20.14 0.78 4.46
N ALA A 155 20.44 1.18 5.70
CA ALA A 155 20.71 2.55 6.10
C ALA A 155 21.73 3.26 5.19
N GLY A 156 21.26 4.28 4.47
CA GLY A 156 22.04 5.02 3.48
C GLY A 156 21.37 5.04 2.10
N GLY A 157 20.53 4.03 1.81
CA GLY A 157 19.79 3.93 0.57
C GLY A 157 20.42 2.94 -0.41
N GLU A 158 19.65 1.95 -0.85
CA GLU A 158 20.05 1.03 -1.93
C GLU A 158 18.93 0.81 -2.96
N PRO A 159 19.25 0.55 -4.24
CA PRO A 159 18.26 0.34 -5.28
C PRO A 159 17.43 -0.92 -5.03
N THR A 160 16.13 -0.82 -5.26
CA THR A 160 15.20 -1.91 -5.05
C THR A 160 14.11 -1.98 -6.12
N LEU A 161 13.55 -3.17 -6.33
CA LEU A 161 12.55 -3.44 -7.36
C LEU A 161 11.50 -4.45 -6.87
N ARG A 162 10.24 -4.25 -7.28
CA ARG A 162 9.15 -5.21 -7.08
C ARG A 162 8.31 -5.31 -8.35
N LEU A 163 8.12 -6.53 -8.86
CA LEU A 163 7.10 -6.84 -9.85
C LEU A 163 5.90 -7.43 -9.12
N ARG A 164 4.69 -6.93 -9.39
CA ARG A 164 3.44 -7.49 -8.87
C ARG A 164 2.48 -7.81 -10.01
N LEU A 165 1.88 -9.00 -9.94
CA LEU A 165 0.83 -9.49 -10.82
C LEU A 165 -0.44 -9.63 -9.98
N ALA A 166 -1.52 -8.97 -10.39
CA ALA A 166 -2.77 -8.96 -9.65
C ALA A 166 -3.94 -9.34 -10.56
N ARG A 167 -4.90 -10.09 -10.02
CA ARG A 167 -6.19 -10.42 -10.64
C ARG A 167 -7.30 -10.11 -9.65
N SER A 168 -8.42 -9.62 -10.16
CA SER A 168 -9.67 -9.51 -9.40
C SER A 168 -10.83 -9.95 -10.28
N ASP A 169 -11.75 -10.68 -9.70
CA ASP A 169 -12.95 -11.21 -10.36
C ASP A 169 -14.18 -10.86 -9.52
N LEU A 170 -15.22 -10.38 -10.19
CA LEU A 170 -16.53 -10.17 -9.59
C LEU A 170 -17.17 -11.55 -9.34
N LEU A 171 -17.62 -11.78 -8.11
CA LEU A 171 -18.28 -13.02 -7.70
C LEU A 171 -19.80 -12.90 -7.76
N ALA A 172 -20.33 -11.75 -7.32
CA ALA A 172 -21.75 -11.42 -7.37
C ALA A 172 -21.95 -9.90 -7.25
N GLU A 173 -23.03 -9.37 -7.83
CA GLU A 173 -23.45 -7.97 -7.68
C GLU A 173 -24.97 -7.82 -7.67
N ASN A 174 -25.46 -6.76 -7.04
CA ASN A 174 -26.64 -6.03 -7.49
C ASN A 174 -26.15 -4.68 -8.02
N PRO A 175 -26.13 -4.46 -9.36
CA PRO A 175 -25.50 -3.29 -9.97
C PRO A 175 -25.98 -1.97 -9.35
N GLY A 176 -25.04 -1.14 -8.91
CA GLY A 176 -25.33 0.14 -8.26
C GLY A 176 -25.58 0.09 -6.76
N HIS A 177 -25.76 -1.10 -6.18
CA HIS A 177 -26.15 -1.29 -4.78
C HIS A 177 -25.14 -2.05 -3.93
N TRP A 178 -24.65 -3.18 -4.42
CA TRP A 178 -23.60 -3.95 -3.75
C TRP A 178 -22.82 -4.82 -4.75
N ASP A 179 -21.57 -5.11 -4.41
CA ASP A 179 -20.75 -6.11 -5.09
C ASP A 179 -19.88 -6.90 -4.11
N LEU A 180 -19.54 -8.12 -4.52
CA LEU A 180 -18.61 -9.02 -3.87
C LEU A 180 -17.57 -9.46 -4.91
N ALA A 181 -16.28 -9.27 -4.61
CA ALA A 181 -15.18 -9.63 -5.48
C ALA A 181 -14.11 -10.45 -4.76
N SER A 182 -13.45 -11.34 -5.49
CA SER A 182 -12.22 -12.01 -5.06
C SER A 182 -11.01 -11.40 -5.73
N SER A 183 -9.89 -11.35 -5.03
CA SER A 183 -8.60 -10.98 -5.59
C SER A 183 -7.52 -12.03 -5.34
N ALA A 184 -6.53 -12.07 -6.23
CA ALA A 184 -5.32 -12.85 -6.08
C ALA A 184 -4.13 -12.02 -6.57
N ASP A 185 -3.01 -12.02 -5.86
CA ASP A 185 -1.78 -11.39 -6.33
C ASP A 185 -0.53 -12.21 -6.03
N ILE A 186 0.53 -11.97 -6.80
CA ILE A 186 1.88 -12.47 -6.59
C ILE A 186 2.83 -11.29 -6.74
N SER A 187 3.72 -11.12 -5.76
CA SER A 187 4.81 -10.13 -5.80
C SER A 187 6.17 -10.85 -5.81
N LEU A 188 7.13 -10.31 -6.57
CA LEU A 188 8.50 -10.79 -6.68
C LEU A 188 9.48 -9.60 -6.59
N GLY A 189 10.61 -9.78 -5.92
CA GLY A 189 11.62 -8.74 -5.71
C GLY A 189 11.83 -8.48 -4.21
N TYR A 190 11.92 -7.21 -3.82
CA TYR A 190 12.16 -6.82 -2.41
C TYR A 190 11.09 -7.32 -1.44
N GLN A 191 9.91 -7.61 -1.96
CA GLN A 191 8.90 -8.42 -1.28
C GLN A 191 8.51 -9.56 -2.22
N THR A 192 8.64 -10.79 -1.73
CA THR A 192 8.20 -12.00 -2.42
C THR A 192 7.07 -12.65 -1.63
N ASN A 193 5.86 -12.62 -2.18
CA ASN A 193 4.65 -13.12 -1.54
C ASN A 193 3.58 -13.49 -2.56
N ALA A 194 2.59 -14.26 -2.11
CA ALA A 194 1.36 -14.52 -2.84
C ALA A 194 0.16 -14.27 -1.93
N SER A 195 -0.90 -13.67 -2.45
CA SER A 195 -2.07 -13.26 -1.67
C SER A 195 -3.36 -13.73 -2.30
N LEU A 196 -4.35 -14.04 -1.46
CA LEU A 196 -5.76 -14.21 -1.83
C LEU A 196 -6.60 -13.27 -0.97
N GLY A 197 -7.64 -12.67 -1.55
CA GLY A 197 -8.51 -11.75 -0.82
C GLY A 197 -9.97 -11.79 -1.27
N LEU A 198 -10.83 -11.25 -0.41
CA LEU A 198 -12.24 -10.99 -0.67
C LEU A 198 -12.52 -9.55 -0.29
N ALA A 199 -13.37 -8.87 -1.06
CA ALA A 199 -13.88 -7.56 -0.71
C ALA A 199 -15.35 -7.42 -1.10
N ALA A 200 -16.09 -6.69 -0.28
CA ALA A 200 -17.49 -6.37 -0.52
C ALA A 200 -17.74 -4.87 -0.37
N ARG A 201 -18.64 -4.34 -1.20
CA ARG A 201 -19.08 -2.94 -1.17
C ARG A 201 -20.60 -2.88 -1.06
N GLY A 202 -21.12 -1.87 -0.38
CA GLY A 202 -22.57 -1.65 -0.25
C GLY A 202 -22.91 -0.16 -0.09
N GLY A 203 -23.89 0.32 -0.86
CA GLY A 203 -24.33 1.71 -0.83
C GLY A 203 -24.90 2.15 -2.18
N VAL A 204 -24.54 3.36 -2.61
CA VAL A 204 -24.70 3.84 -4.00
C VAL A 204 -23.34 3.72 -4.67
N ILE A 205 -23.24 2.89 -5.72
CA ILE A 205 -21.97 2.51 -6.34
C ILE A 205 -21.98 2.87 -7.83
N ALA A 206 -21.08 3.77 -8.25
CA ALA A 206 -20.93 4.15 -9.67
C ALA A 206 -19.61 3.64 -10.28
N SER A 207 -18.63 3.32 -9.42
CA SER A 207 -17.34 2.75 -9.80
C SER A 207 -17.38 1.22 -9.91
N PRO A 208 -16.54 0.60 -10.76
CA PRO A 208 -16.40 -0.85 -10.86
C PRO A 208 -15.66 -1.46 -9.66
N PHE A 209 -15.97 -2.71 -9.33
CA PHE A 209 -15.46 -3.44 -8.15
C PHE A 209 -13.94 -3.40 -7.97
N TRP A 210 -13.17 -3.40 -9.05
CA TRP A 210 -11.71 -3.44 -9.03
C TRP A 210 -11.04 -2.10 -8.66
N SER A 211 -11.79 -0.99 -8.57
CA SER A 211 -11.24 0.31 -8.13
C SER A 211 -11.39 0.57 -6.63
N LEU A 212 -11.68 -0.46 -5.83
CA LEU A 212 -11.71 -0.36 -4.38
C LEU A 212 -10.37 0.20 -3.83
N PRO A 213 -10.39 1.30 -3.06
CA PRO A 213 -9.19 1.92 -2.51
C PRO A 213 -8.71 1.23 -1.22
N TYR A 214 -8.60 -0.10 -1.23
CA TYR A 214 -8.09 -0.87 -0.09
C TYR A 214 -6.55 -0.93 -0.11
N ASP A 215 -5.93 -0.26 0.87
CA ASP A 215 -4.49 -0.13 1.05
C ASP A 215 -3.74 0.21 -0.27
N PRO A 216 -3.88 1.47 -0.74
CA PRO A 216 -3.36 1.87 -2.04
C PRO A 216 -1.84 2.01 -2.08
N ILE A 217 -1.16 2.17 -0.93
CA ILE A 217 0.27 2.49 -0.82
C ILE A 217 1.09 1.23 -0.50
N ASN A 218 0.74 0.48 0.54
CA ASN A 218 1.57 -0.62 1.04
C ASN A 218 1.31 -1.91 0.24
N ARG A 219 0.03 -2.29 0.14
CA ARG A 219 -0.40 -3.53 -0.52
C ARG A 219 -0.85 -3.35 -1.97
N GLY A 220 -1.10 -2.11 -2.36
CA GLY A 220 -1.42 -1.67 -3.73
C GLY A 220 -2.83 -2.07 -4.20
N HIS A 221 -3.50 -1.12 -4.82
CA HIS A 221 -4.75 -1.31 -5.57
C HIS A 221 -4.49 -1.20 -7.08
N PHE A 222 -5.49 -1.52 -7.92
CA PHE A 222 -5.39 -1.43 -9.39
C PHE A 222 -5.14 0.01 -9.87
N VAL A 223 -6.19 0.79 -10.14
CA VAL A 223 -6.14 2.22 -10.50
C VAL A 223 -7.46 2.84 -10.03
N PRO A 224 -7.53 4.12 -9.60
CA PRO A 224 -8.80 4.77 -9.35
C PRO A 224 -9.66 4.82 -10.62
N ALA A 225 -10.95 4.51 -10.51
CA ALA A 225 -11.84 4.53 -11.66
C ALA A 225 -12.47 5.91 -11.91
N PHE A 226 -12.77 6.16 -13.19
CA PHE A 226 -13.62 7.25 -13.66
C PHE A 226 -15.10 6.88 -13.51
N GLY A 227 -15.54 6.68 -12.27
CA GLY A 227 -16.94 6.56 -11.86
C GLY A 227 -17.66 7.91 -11.77
N GLY A 228 -18.97 7.87 -11.55
CA GLY A 228 -19.78 9.04 -11.23
C GLY A 228 -19.79 9.38 -9.74
N ASP A 229 -20.81 10.10 -9.29
CA ASP A 229 -21.09 10.35 -7.88
C ASP A 229 -21.56 9.05 -7.20
N GLU A 230 -21.02 8.76 -6.02
CA GLU A 230 -21.21 7.50 -5.31
C GLU A 230 -21.00 7.67 -3.80
N ALA A 231 -21.54 6.75 -3.00
CA ALA A 231 -21.42 6.74 -1.54
C ALA A 231 -21.59 5.31 -1.04
N TYR A 232 -20.50 4.65 -0.66
CA TYR A 232 -20.52 3.25 -0.22
C TYR A 232 -19.62 2.98 0.99
N PHE A 233 -20.04 2.02 1.80
CA PHE A 233 -19.19 1.34 2.78
C PHE A 233 -18.55 0.11 2.12
N TRP A 234 -17.35 -0.26 2.57
CA TRP A 234 -16.64 -1.43 2.10
C TRP A 234 -15.91 -2.18 3.22
N VAL A 235 -15.72 -3.47 3.00
CA VAL A 235 -14.88 -4.36 3.81
C VAL A 235 -13.98 -5.18 2.89
N ALA A 236 -12.76 -5.46 3.33
CA ALA A 236 -11.82 -6.30 2.61
C ALA A 236 -11.00 -7.14 3.59
N VAL A 237 -10.66 -8.36 3.17
CA VAL A 237 -9.75 -9.29 3.87
C VAL A 237 -8.78 -9.88 2.87
N ARG A 238 -7.53 -10.09 3.27
CA ARG A 238 -6.46 -10.66 2.44
C ARG A 238 -5.58 -11.59 3.27
N GLY A 239 -5.50 -12.85 2.89
CA GLY A 239 -4.49 -13.78 3.38
C GLY A 239 -3.26 -13.75 2.48
N ARG A 240 -2.08 -13.57 3.06
CA ARG A 240 -0.81 -13.42 2.34
C ARG A 240 0.23 -14.41 2.83
N VAL A 241 0.76 -15.22 1.91
CA VAL A 241 1.88 -16.13 2.15
C VAL A 241 3.18 -15.39 1.89
N VAL A 242 4.03 -15.26 2.91
CA VAL A 242 5.27 -14.47 2.88
C VAL A 242 6.48 -15.37 2.62
N GLY A 243 7.08 -15.23 1.44
CA GLY A 243 8.33 -15.90 1.07
C GLY A 243 9.55 -15.12 1.57
N TYR A 244 9.57 -13.81 1.31
CA TYR A 244 10.64 -12.88 1.70
C TYR A 244 10.12 -11.45 1.83
N ASP A 245 10.66 -10.69 2.80
CA ASP A 245 10.42 -9.24 2.92
C ASP A 245 11.71 -8.51 3.32
N ALA A 246 12.28 -7.75 2.40
CA ALA A 246 13.50 -6.98 2.61
C ALA A 246 13.39 -6.02 3.80
N LEU A 247 12.19 -5.49 4.11
CA LEU A 247 11.94 -4.59 5.25
C LEU A 247 12.21 -5.24 6.63
N LEU A 248 12.31 -6.57 6.66
CA LEU A 248 12.61 -7.36 7.85
C LEU A 248 13.92 -8.14 7.71
N GLN A 249 14.32 -8.49 6.49
CA GLN A 249 15.39 -9.46 6.21
C GLN A 249 16.67 -8.83 5.64
N GLY A 250 16.68 -7.53 5.33
CA GLY A 250 17.76 -6.90 4.57
C GLY A 250 17.66 -7.20 3.07
N GLN A 251 18.58 -6.66 2.25
CA GLN A 251 18.65 -6.97 0.82
C GLN A 251 20.11 -7.05 0.32
N PHE A 252 20.71 -6.01 -0.27
CA PHE A 252 22.08 -6.13 -0.82
C PHE A 252 23.16 -5.62 0.14
N GLY A 253 22.88 -4.53 0.85
CA GLY A 253 23.75 -3.92 1.84
C GLY A 253 23.56 -4.46 3.25
N ASP A 254 24.63 -4.39 4.04
CA ASP A 254 24.61 -4.79 5.44
C ASP A 254 23.58 -3.99 6.25
N SER A 255 22.91 -4.67 7.19
CA SER A 255 21.88 -4.10 8.05
C SER A 255 22.09 -4.58 9.48
N VAL A 256 22.03 -3.66 10.45
CA VAL A 256 22.40 -3.95 11.85
C VAL A 256 21.43 -4.92 12.54
N LEU A 257 20.16 -4.90 12.15
CA LEU A 257 19.13 -5.81 12.62
C LEU A 257 18.30 -6.30 11.42
N THR A 258 18.31 -7.62 11.23
CA THR A 258 17.47 -8.35 10.27
C THR A 258 16.98 -9.65 10.91
N TYR A 259 16.00 -10.29 10.28
CA TYR A 259 15.40 -11.53 10.75
C TYR A 259 15.55 -12.67 9.76
N ASP A 260 15.97 -13.82 10.29
CA ASP A 260 16.01 -15.08 9.53
C ASP A 260 14.62 -15.50 9.05
N ALA A 261 14.63 -16.26 7.95
CA ALA A 261 13.46 -16.90 7.36
C ALA A 261 12.64 -17.80 8.32
N SER A 262 13.20 -18.20 9.46
CA SER A 262 12.53 -18.95 10.54
C SER A 262 11.74 -18.06 11.51
N ARG A 263 12.01 -16.75 11.53
CA ARG A 263 11.33 -15.76 12.38
C ARG A 263 10.19 -15.03 11.67
N ILE A 264 10.13 -15.11 10.34
CA ILE A 264 9.05 -14.48 9.54
C ILE A 264 7.77 -15.32 9.65
N ARG A 265 6.66 -14.70 10.05
CA ARG A 265 5.32 -15.31 9.99
C ARG A 265 4.96 -15.61 8.53
N ARG A 266 4.83 -16.89 8.19
CA ARG A 266 4.61 -17.33 6.79
C ARG A 266 3.21 -17.09 6.26
N LEU A 267 2.23 -16.94 7.14
CA LEU A 267 0.89 -16.49 6.81
C LEU A 267 0.61 -15.22 7.60
N VAL A 268 0.24 -14.16 6.89
CA VAL A 268 -0.20 -12.88 7.46
C VAL A 268 -1.62 -12.62 6.96
N LEU A 269 -2.51 -12.17 7.84
CA LEU A 269 -3.84 -11.72 7.48
C LEU A 269 -3.86 -10.19 7.56
N ASP A 270 -4.12 -9.55 6.43
CA ASP A 270 -4.45 -8.12 6.34
C ASP A 270 -5.98 -8.00 6.25
N ALA A 271 -6.61 -7.01 6.89
CA ALA A 271 -8.01 -6.68 6.70
C ALA A 271 -8.25 -5.17 6.76
N GLY A 272 -9.40 -4.70 6.29
CA GLY A 272 -9.75 -3.29 6.36
C GLY A 272 -11.22 -3.03 6.09
N SER A 273 -11.67 -1.85 6.51
CA SER A 273 -12.99 -1.33 6.21
C SER A 273 -12.93 0.17 5.99
N GLY A 274 -13.91 0.73 5.28
CA GLY A 274 -13.93 2.16 5.02
C GLY A 274 -15.21 2.65 4.41
N VAL A 275 -15.32 3.97 4.33
CA VAL A 275 -16.37 4.69 3.61
C VAL A 275 -15.75 5.51 2.51
N THR A 276 -16.32 5.43 1.32
CA THR A 276 -15.89 6.13 0.12
C THR A 276 -17.08 6.91 -0.44
N GLY A 277 -16.88 8.19 -0.73
CA GLY A 277 -17.85 9.03 -1.41
C GLY A 277 -17.22 9.85 -2.53
N SER A 278 -17.94 10.08 -3.62
CA SER A 278 -17.54 10.95 -4.73
C SER A 278 -18.60 11.97 -5.07
N TRP A 279 -18.15 13.17 -5.46
CA TRP A 279 -19.01 14.29 -5.85
C TRP A 279 -18.25 15.19 -6.82
N GLY A 280 -18.84 15.49 -7.98
CA GLY A 280 -18.33 16.53 -8.90
C GLY A 280 -16.86 16.34 -9.31
N GLY A 281 -16.45 15.09 -9.57
CA GLY A 281 -15.08 14.71 -9.94
C GLY A 281 -14.18 14.32 -8.76
N TRP A 282 -14.47 14.81 -7.55
CA TRP A 282 -13.75 14.45 -6.33
C TRP A 282 -14.17 13.06 -5.81
N GLN A 283 -13.31 12.44 -5.03
CA GLN A 283 -13.60 11.25 -4.24
C GLN A 283 -12.77 11.31 -2.94
N LEU A 284 -13.41 11.06 -1.81
CA LEU A 284 -12.79 10.93 -0.51
C LEU A 284 -13.02 9.51 0.02
N THR A 285 -11.99 8.91 0.60
CA THR A 285 -12.11 7.68 1.40
C THR A 285 -11.49 7.88 2.76
N VAL A 286 -12.19 7.38 3.78
CA VAL A 286 -11.65 7.18 5.14
C VAL A 286 -11.70 5.69 5.43
N SER A 287 -10.60 5.12 5.90
CA SER A 287 -10.48 3.68 6.16
C SER A 287 -9.77 3.38 7.48
N ALA A 288 -10.09 2.23 8.06
CA ALA A 288 -9.37 1.60 9.15
C ALA A 288 -8.88 0.23 8.66
N ASN A 289 -7.59 -0.03 8.84
CA ASN A 289 -6.93 -1.24 8.36
C ASN A 289 -6.22 -1.93 9.52
N LEU A 290 -6.09 -3.25 9.44
CA LEU A 290 -5.39 -4.08 10.41
C LEU A 290 -4.54 -5.13 9.72
N LYS A 291 -3.52 -5.61 10.43
CA LYS A 291 -2.61 -6.65 9.95
C LYS A 291 -2.13 -7.50 11.12
N THR A 292 -2.19 -8.82 11.01
CA THR A 292 -1.60 -9.72 12.01
C THR A 292 -0.07 -9.63 12.01
N SER A 293 0.56 -10.16 13.06
CA SER A 293 2.01 -10.27 13.18
C SER A 293 2.72 -10.72 11.89
N GLU A 294 3.83 -10.04 11.57
CA GLU A 294 4.77 -10.43 10.51
C GLU A 294 6.01 -11.17 11.07
N LEU A 295 6.18 -11.21 12.41
CA LEU A 295 7.36 -11.76 13.11
C LEU A 295 6.96 -12.65 14.30
N ASP A 296 7.44 -13.89 14.32
CA ASP A 296 7.29 -14.85 15.43
C ASP A 296 8.38 -14.63 16.50
N THR A 297 8.50 -13.39 16.99
CA THR A 297 9.55 -12.96 17.92
C THR A 297 9.11 -11.84 18.85
N GLY A 298 9.26 -12.05 20.17
CA GLY A 298 9.31 -10.97 21.15
C GLY A 298 8.09 -10.05 21.14
N ALA A 299 8.33 -8.75 21.24
CA ALA A 299 7.28 -7.74 21.23
C ALA A 299 6.71 -7.46 19.81
N ALA A 300 7.40 -7.89 18.75
CA ALA A 300 6.90 -7.79 17.38
C ALA A 300 5.80 -8.80 17.03
N ASP A 301 5.52 -9.80 17.87
CA ASP A 301 4.42 -10.74 17.62
C ASP A 301 3.06 -10.16 18.03
N ARG A 302 2.60 -9.17 17.27
CA ARG A 302 1.40 -8.37 17.55
C ARG A 302 0.61 -8.01 16.29
N THR A 303 -0.67 -7.68 16.47
CA THR A 303 -1.52 -7.13 15.42
C THR A 303 -1.33 -5.60 15.36
N HIS A 304 -1.16 -5.06 14.16
CA HIS A 304 -1.05 -3.62 13.91
C HIS A 304 -2.34 -3.03 13.33
N TRP A 305 -2.59 -1.74 13.58
CA TRP A 305 -3.73 -0.98 13.05
C TRP A 305 -3.30 0.39 12.53
N TRP A 306 -3.85 0.81 11.38
CA TRP A 306 -3.61 2.14 10.82
C TRP A 306 -4.85 2.70 10.12
N GLY A 307 -5.00 4.02 10.14
CA GLY A 307 -6.02 4.72 9.38
C GLY A 307 -5.50 5.18 8.03
N GLY A 308 -6.39 5.26 7.03
CA GLY A 308 -6.08 5.76 5.70
C GLY A 308 -7.04 6.86 5.27
N LEU A 309 -6.50 7.98 4.79
CA LEU A 309 -7.22 9.12 4.24
C LEU A 309 -6.81 9.33 2.78
N TYR A 310 -7.74 9.12 1.84
CA TYR A 310 -7.46 9.14 0.40
C TYR A 310 -8.32 10.18 -0.30
N LEU A 311 -7.68 11.11 -1.00
CA LEU A 311 -8.35 12.13 -1.81
C LEU A 311 -7.99 11.92 -3.29
N VAL A 312 -8.99 11.72 -4.13
CA VAL A 312 -8.83 11.58 -5.58
C VAL A 312 -9.61 12.69 -6.28
N THR A 313 -9.00 13.32 -7.29
CA THR A 313 -9.66 14.27 -8.19
C THR A 313 -9.56 13.79 -9.64
N ARG A 314 -10.55 14.13 -10.46
CA ARG A 314 -10.72 13.66 -11.84
C ARG A 314 -11.12 14.83 -12.74
N PHE A 315 -10.54 14.92 -13.93
CA PHE A 315 -10.75 15.97 -14.92
C PHE A 315 -10.50 15.49 -16.37
#